data_AF-A0A820M9C5-F1
#
_entry.id   AF-A0A820M9C5-F1
#
_cell.length_a   1.000
_cell.length_b   1.000
_cell.length_c   1.000
_cell.angle_alpha   90.00
_cell.angle_beta   90.00
_cell.angle_gamma   90.00
#
_symmetry.space_group_name_H-M   'P 1'
#
loop_
_entity.id
_entity.type
_entity.pdbx_description
1 polymer ?
#
loop_
_entity_poly.entity_id
_entity_poly.type
_entity_poly.pdbx_seq_one_letter_code
_entity_poly.pdbx_strand_id
1 'polypeptide(L)'
;VLIEKKFSIHQLYTMGESFFTSIGLYPMTPKFWARSLFKKPIDRNVVCHASAADMGYHDDYRVEICTEINDDYFYTVHHEMGHIEYYMAYSEKQPFAYRGGANSGFHEAIGDTIGMFAISPAHLIKLGFLDEENV
;
A
#
# COMPACT_ATOMS: atom_id res chain seq x y z
N VAL A 1 -9.03 14.48 -10.12
CA VAL A 1 -8.65 15.04 -8.79
C VAL A 1 -7.18 14.91 -8.42
N LEU A 2 -6.58 13.72 -8.32
CA LEU A 2 -5.20 13.56 -7.82
C LEU A 2 -4.17 14.37 -8.64
N ILE A 3 -4.31 14.36 -9.97
CA ILE A 3 -3.50 15.15 -10.90
C ILE A 3 -3.72 16.65 -10.70
N GLU A 4 -4.98 17.08 -10.59
CA GLU A 4 -5.36 18.49 -10.44
C GLU A 4 -4.85 19.09 -9.13
N LYS A 5 -4.87 18.28 -8.05
CA LYS A 5 -4.33 18.65 -6.73
C LYS A 5 -2.81 18.51 -6.63
N LYS A 6 -2.11 18.15 -7.72
CA LYS A 6 -0.65 18.01 -7.80
C LYS A 6 -0.06 17.09 -6.73
N PHE A 7 -0.71 15.96 -6.47
CA PHE A 7 -0.20 14.97 -5.52
C PHE A 7 1.17 14.45 -5.94
N SER A 8 2.09 14.35 -4.98
CA SER A 8 3.34 13.64 -5.14
C SER A 8 3.16 12.14 -4.83
N ILE A 9 4.06 11.31 -5.35
CA ILE A 9 4.08 9.88 -5.05
C ILE A 9 4.21 9.66 -3.54
N HIS A 10 5.09 10.41 -2.87
CA HIS A 10 5.24 10.29 -1.42
C HIS A 10 3.94 10.57 -0.68
N GLN A 11 3.19 11.60 -1.08
CA GLN A 11 1.88 11.89 -0.49
C GLN A 11 0.89 10.73 -0.67
N LEU A 12 0.89 10.08 -1.83
CA LEU A 12 0.04 8.91 -2.09
C LEU A 12 0.27 7.78 -1.08
N TYR A 13 1.54 7.44 -0.81
CA TYR A 13 1.89 6.42 0.18
C TYR A 13 1.59 6.88 1.61
N THR A 14 1.83 8.15 1.95
CA THR A 14 1.49 8.65 3.30
C THR A 14 -0.02 8.66 3.56
N MET A 15 -0.84 8.85 2.52
CA MET A 15 -2.28 8.67 2.61
C MET A 15 -2.65 7.20 2.83
N GLY A 16 -1.98 6.28 2.13
CA GLY A 16 -2.09 4.84 2.38
C GLY A 16 -1.80 4.49 3.83
N GLU A 17 -0.66 4.92 4.37
CA GLU A 17 -0.29 4.71 5.78
C GLU A 17 -1.32 5.35 6.74
N SER A 18 -1.83 6.54 6.41
CA SER A 18 -2.86 7.21 7.20
C SER A 18 -4.15 6.40 7.28
N PHE A 19 -4.53 5.70 6.20
CA PHE A 19 -5.68 4.79 6.21
C PHE A 19 -5.49 3.67 7.24
N PHE A 20 -4.37 2.95 7.17
CA PHE A 20 -4.07 1.82 8.08
C PHE A 20 -3.97 2.26 9.54
N THR A 21 -3.22 3.33 9.80
CA THR A 21 -3.07 3.86 11.17
C THR A 21 -4.40 4.40 11.73
N SER A 22 -5.30 4.92 10.88
CA SER A 22 -6.63 5.38 11.33
C SER A 22 -7.53 4.26 11.86
N ILE A 23 -7.29 3.01 11.43
CA ILE A 23 -8.02 1.82 11.90
C ILE A 23 -7.20 1.02 12.93
N GLY A 24 -6.14 1.60 13.49
CA GLY A 24 -5.34 1.02 14.57
C GLY A 24 -4.33 -0.04 14.14
N LEU A 25 -4.00 -0.09 12.84
CA LEU A 25 -2.93 -0.94 12.31
C LEU A 25 -1.58 -0.21 12.36
N TYR A 26 -0.54 -0.82 11.78
CA TYR A 26 0.84 -0.39 12.01
C TYR A 26 1.21 0.82 11.11
N PRO A 27 2.15 1.67 11.54
CA PRO A 27 2.84 2.55 10.61
C PRO A 27 3.85 1.75 9.77
N MET A 28 4.16 2.23 8.57
CA MET A 28 5.21 1.63 7.75
C MET A 28 6.58 1.83 8.40
N THR A 29 7.46 0.83 8.27
CA THR A 29 8.76 0.86 8.93
C THR A 29 9.69 1.90 8.29
N PRO A 30 10.70 2.42 9.01
CA PRO A 30 11.71 3.29 8.41
C PRO A 30 12.42 2.65 7.20
N LYS A 31 12.57 1.32 7.22
CA LYS A 31 13.17 0.56 6.11
C LYS A 31 12.25 0.50 4.89
N PHE A 32 10.94 0.38 5.08
CA PHE A 32 9.97 0.48 4.00
C PHE A 32 10.17 1.78 3.21
N TRP A 33 10.22 2.92 3.91
CA TRP A 33 10.41 4.22 3.29
C TRP A 33 11.77 4.38 2.62
N ALA A 34 12.83 3.86 3.24
CA ALA A 34 14.19 4.03 2.75
C ALA A 34 14.55 3.07 1.59
N ARG A 35 13.88 1.92 1.47
CA ARG A 35 14.33 0.81 0.60
C ARG A 35 13.32 0.38 -0.46
N SER A 36 12.07 0.81 -0.38
CA SER A 36 11.06 0.51 -1.40
C SER A 36 11.32 1.29 -2.69
N LEU A 37 10.82 0.75 -3.80
CA LEU A 37 10.81 1.41 -5.10
C LEU A 37 9.39 1.93 -5.34
N PHE A 38 9.20 3.23 -5.12
CA PHE A 38 7.91 3.90 -5.27
C PHE A 38 7.69 4.52 -6.66
N LYS A 39 8.75 4.59 -7.48
CA LYS A 39 8.72 5.20 -8.81
C LYS A 39 9.71 4.47 -9.70
N LYS A 40 9.36 4.35 -10.99
CA LYS A 40 10.29 3.82 -11.99
C LYS A 40 11.62 4.62 -11.99
N PRO A 41 12.77 3.96 -11.78
CA PRO A 41 14.08 4.59 -11.88
C PRO A 41 14.39 4.98 -13.33
N ILE A 42 15.20 6.03 -13.50
CA ILE A 42 15.62 6.52 -14.83
C ILE A 42 16.92 5.81 -15.28
N ASP A 43 17.72 5.35 -14.33
CA ASP A 43 19.06 4.78 -14.51
C ASP A 43 19.07 3.29 -14.84
N ARG A 44 17.94 2.58 -14.72
CA ARG A 44 17.87 1.13 -14.91
C ARG A 44 16.48 0.63 -15.28
N ASN A 45 16.42 -0.57 -15.86
CA ASN A 45 15.18 -1.29 -16.11
C ASN A 45 14.76 -2.08 -14.87
N VAL A 46 13.46 -2.11 -14.60
CA VAL A 46 12.83 -2.82 -13.49
C VAL A 46 11.51 -3.46 -13.94
N VAL A 47 11.00 -4.42 -13.17
CA VAL A 47 9.67 -4.98 -13.40
C VAL A 47 8.66 -4.06 -12.74
N CYS A 48 7.74 -3.50 -13.53
CA CYS A 48 6.77 -2.53 -13.02
C CYS A 48 5.47 -3.14 -12.50
N HIS A 49 5.31 -4.46 -12.55
CA HIS A 49 4.18 -5.12 -11.92
C HIS A 49 4.28 -4.92 -10.41
N ALA A 50 3.24 -4.35 -9.82
CA ALA A 50 3.21 -4.03 -8.40
C ALA A 50 3.44 -5.30 -7.57
N SER A 51 4.26 -5.19 -6.54
CA SER A 51 4.47 -6.27 -5.59
C SER A 51 4.92 -5.73 -4.23
N ALA A 52 4.58 -6.49 -3.20
CA ALA A 52 5.09 -6.36 -1.85
C ALA A 52 5.99 -7.54 -1.49
N ALA A 53 6.98 -7.30 -0.62
CA ALA A 53 7.91 -8.32 -0.17
C ALA A 53 8.22 -8.21 1.33
N ASP A 54 8.21 -9.35 2.01
CA ASP A 54 8.88 -9.58 3.29
C ASP A 54 10.30 -10.09 3.00
N MET A 55 11.32 -9.32 3.38
CA MET A 55 12.72 -9.69 3.14
C MET A 55 13.24 -10.71 4.15
N GLY A 56 12.44 -11.14 5.12
CA GLY A 56 12.76 -12.16 6.10
C GLY A 56 13.76 -11.73 7.18
N TYR A 57 14.18 -10.46 7.18
CA TYR A 57 15.20 -9.92 8.08
C TYR A 57 14.70 -8.63 8.73
N HIS A 58 14.73 -8.56 10.07
CA HIS A 58 14.47 -7.38 10.91
C HIS A 58 13.68 -6.27 10.22
N ASP A 59 12.34 -6.28 10.36
CA ASP A 59 11.45 -5.17 9.99
C ASP A 59 11.60 -4.62 8.55
N ASP A 60 12.21 -5.38 7.64
CA ASP A 60 12.49 -4.99 6.26
C ASP A 60 11.39 -5.51 5.33
N TYR A 61 10.35 -4.69 5.17
CA TYR A 61 9.24 -4.90 4.25
C TYR A 61 9.30 -3.84 3.17
N ARG A 62 9.03 -4.21 1.92
CA ARG A 62 9.21 -3.32 0.77
C ARG A 62 8.10 -3.47 -0.25
N VAL A 63 7.85 -2.39 -0.97
CA VAL A 63 7.05 -2.41 -2.20
C VAL A 63 7.93 -2.09 -3.40
N GLU A 64 7.62 -2.72 -4.53
CA GLU A 64 8.17 -2.39 -5.85
C GLU A 64 7.01 -2.03 -6.77
N ILE A 65 6.82 -0.73 -7.00
CA ILE A 65 5.73 -0.19 -7.81
C ILE A 65 6.26 0.96 -8.66
N CYS A 66 6.00 0.93 -9.96
CA CYS A 66 6.25 2.05 -10.87
C CYS A 66 5.11 3.07 -10.82
N THR A 67 4.85 3.64 -9.64
CA THR A 67 3.64 4.42 -9.35
C THR A 67 3.48 5.64 -10.25
N GLU A 68 2.27 5.81 -10.78
CA GLU A 68 1.81 7.03 -11.44
C GLU A 68 0.75 7.72 -10.58
N ILE A 69 0.52 9.01 -10.80
CA ILE A 69 -0.48 9.78 -10.04
C ILE A 69 -1.82 9.68 -10.76
N ASN A 70 -2.59 8.64 -10.45
CA ASN A 70 -3.95 8.42 -10.93
C ASN A 70 -4.73 7.53 -9.93
N ASP A 71 -6.02 7.31 -10.22
CA ASP A 71 -6.92 6.62 -9.30
C ASP A 71 -6.61 5.11 -9.20
N ASP A 72 -6.13 4.49 -10.29
CA ASP A 72 -5.72 3.07 -10.29
C ASP A 72 -4.54 2.82 -9.34
N TYR A 73 -3.57 3.73 -9.32
CA TYR A 73 -2.46 3.66 -8.38
C TYR A 73 -2.86 4.05 -6.96
N PHE A 74 -3.95 4.79 -6.75
CA PHE A 74 -4.50 4.98 -5.41
C PHE A 74 -5.00 3.65 -4.83
N TYR A 75 -5.75 2.87 -5.61
CA TYR A 75 -6.11 1.49 -5.25
C TYR A 75 -4.87 0.61 -5.03
N THR A 76 -3.96 0.59 -6.01
CA THR A 76 -2.81 -0.32 -6.03
C THR A 76 -1.88 -0.09 -4.84
N VAL A 77 -1.60 1.17 -4.49
CA VAL A 77 -0.79 1.49 -3.31
C VAL A 77 -1.42 0.95 -2.02
N HIS A 78 -2.74 1.10 -1.87
CA HIS A 78 -3.45 0.56 -0.69
C HIS A 78 -3.45 -0.97 -0.68
N HIS A 79 -3.64 -1.62 -1.85
CA HIS A 79 -3.57 -3.07 -1.97
C HIS A 79 -2.20 -3.60 -1.54
N GLU A 80 -1.11 -3.07 -2.11
CA GLU A 80 0.25 -3.56 -1.81
C GLU A 80 0.67 -3.26 -0.37
N MET A 81 0.28 -2.10 0.18
CA MET A 81 0.50 -1.81 1.59
C MET A 81 -0.32 -2.74 2.51
N GLY A 82 -1.44 -3.28 2.05
CA GLY A 82 -2.19 -4.33 2.75
C GLY A 82 -1.39 -5.62 2.91
N HIS A 83 -0.61 -6.01 1.89
CA HIS A 83 0.34 -7.11 2.02
C HIS A 83 1.43 -6.80 3.06
N ILE A 84 1.95 -5.58 3.09
CA ILE A 84 2.96 -5.13 4.07
C ILE A 84 2.42 -5.21 5.50
N GLU A 85 1.19 -4.74 5.75
CA GLU A 85 0.52 -4.90 7.04
C GLU A 85 0.41 -6.36 7.45
N TYR A 86 0.06 -7.24 6.51
CA TYR A 86 -0.07 -8.66 6.81
C TYR A 86 1.28 -9.28 7.17
N TYR A 87 2.34 -8.89 6.46
CA TYR A 87 3.72 -9.28 6.76
C TYR A 87 4.16 -8.85 8.16
N MET A 88 3.87 -7.59 8.54
CA MET A 88 4.17 -7.07 9.86
C MET A 88 3.40 -7.87 10.94
N ALA A 89 2.11 -8.09 10.74
CA ALA A 89 1.24 -8.75 11.72
C ALA A 89 1.68 -10.17 12.08
N TYR A 90 2.01 -11.01 11.10
CA TYR A 90 2.47 -12.37 11.41
C TYR A 90 3.92 -12.39 11.88
N SER A 91 4.76 -11.42 11.48
CA SER A 91 6.20 -11.45 11.78
C SER A 91 6.47 -11.28 13.27
N GLU A 92 5.62 -10.53 13.97
CA GLU A 92 5.71 -10.33 15.41
C GLU A 92 5.50 -11.61 16.21
N LYS A 93 4.63 -12.51 15.74
CA LYS A 93 4.10 -13.62 16.56
C LYS A 93 4.45 -15.01 16.04
N GLN A 94 4.83 -15.14 14.77
CA GLN A 94 5.05 -16.43 14.13
C GLN A 94 6.53 -16.73 13.90
N PRO A 95 6.97 -17.99 14.15
CA PRO A 95 8.25 -18.49 13.67
C PRO A 95 8.34 -18.34 12.14
N PHE A 96 9.56 -18.17 11.62
CA PHE A 96 9.80 -17.94 10.19
C PHE A 96 9.07 -18.94 9.27
N ALA A 97 9.02 -20.22 9.63
CA ALA A 97 8.35 -21.26 8.84
C ALA A 97 6.82 -21.10 8.73
N TYR A 98 6.20 -20.28 9.57
CA TYR A 98 4.75 -20.01 9.59
C TYR A 98 4.41 -18.58 9.17
N ARG A 99 5.37 -17.86 8.57
CA ARG A 99 5.19 -16.51 8.05
C ARG A 99 4.62 -16.54 6.63
N GLY A 100 3.31 -16.71 6.58
CA GLY A 100 2.53 -16.61 5.36
C GLY A 100 1.04 -16.56 5.70
N GLY A 101 0.22 -16.10 4.75
CA GLY A 101 -1.22 -16.19 4.90
C GLY A 101 -1.70 -17.64 4.99
N ALA A 102 -2.91 -17.84 5.50
CA ALA A 102 -3.51 -19.17 5.65
C ALA A 102 -3.53 -19.96 4.32
N ASN A 103 -3.71 -19.24 3.21
CA ASN A 103 -3.40 -19.66 1.85
C ASN A 103 -3.16 -18.40 0.99
N SER A 104 -2.79 -18.56 -0.28
CA SER A 104 -2.54 -17.42 -1.18
C SER A 104 -3.75 -16.49 -1.33
N GLY A 105 -4.97 -17.02 -1.29
CA GLY A 105 -6.19 -16.23 -1.37
C GLY A 105 -6.39 -15.27 -0.19
N PHE A 106 -5.86 -15.58 1.00
CA PHE A 106 -5.94 -14.67 2.14
C PHE A 106 -5.06 -13.43 1.96
N HIS A 107 -3.90 -13.58 1.31
CA HIS A 107 -3.03 -12.43 1.02
C HIS A 107 -3.74 -11.45 0.09
N GLU A 108 -4.19 -11.94 -1.06
CA GLU A 108 -4.87 -11.10 -2.06
C GLU A 108 -6.17 -10.51 -1.52
N ALA A 109 -6.95 -11.29 -0.76
CA ALA A 109 -8.20 -10.80 -0.20
C ALA A 109 -8.00 -9.62 0.77
N ILE A 110 -6.92 -9.61 1.55
CA ILE A 110 -6.62 -8.47 2.43
C ILE A 110 -6.26 -7.23 1.61
N GLY A 111 -5.35 -7.38 0.64
CA GLY A 111 -4.97 -6.28 -0.27
C GLY A 111 -6.19 -5.69 -0.98
N ASP A 112 -7.01 -6.54 -1.62
CA ASP A 112 -8.19 -6.13 -2.36
C ASP A 112 -9.25 -5.48 -1.45
N THR A 113 -9.50 -6.04 -0.27
CA THR A 113 -10.45 -5.46 0.68
C THR A 113 -10.04 -4.02 1.01
N ILE A 114 -8.77 -3.79 1.36
CA ILE A 114 -8.29 -2.46 1.71
C ILE A 114 -8.31 -1.51 0.51
N GLY A 115 -7.84 -1.97 -0.65
CA GLY A 115 -7.90 -1.19 -1.89
C GLY A 115 -9.33 -0.75 -2.22
N MET A 116 -10.31 -1.65 -2.12
CA MET A 116 -11.73 -1.36 -2.36
C MET A 116 -12.29 -0.34 -1.38
N PHE A 117 -11.98 -0.44 -0.09
CA PHE A 117 -12.41 0.56 0.90
C PHE A 117 -11.75 1.91 0.67
N ALA A 118 -10.49 1.93 0.25
CA ALA A 118 -9.75 3.15 -0.06
C ALA A 118 -10.40 3.95 -1.19
N ILE A 119 -10.92 3.28 -2.24
CA ILE A 119 -11.61 3.93 -3.36
C ILE A 119 -13.13 4.05 -3.16
N SER A 120 -13.66 3.67 -2.00
CA SER A 120 -15.10 3.78 -1.75
C SER A 120 -15.56 5.25 -1.82
N PRO A 121 -16.77 5.54 -2.36
CA PRO A 121 -17.26 6.91 -2.46
C PRO A 121 -17.25 7.65 -1.11
N ALA A 122 -17.66 6.98 -0.04
CA ALA A 122 -17.66 7.55 1.31
C ALA A 122 -16.26 7.98 1.77
N HIS A 123 -15.23 7.19 1.46
CA HIS A 123 -13.85 7.55 1.79
C HIS A 123 -13.33 8.68 0.90
N LEU A 124 -13.60 8.63 -0.40
CA LEU A 124 -13.19 9.67 -1.35
C LEU A 124 -13.85 11.02 -1.05
N ILE A 125 -15.13 11.05 -0.61
CA ILE A 125 -15.78 12.26 -0.12
C ILE A 125 -15.05 12.82 1.10
N LYS A 126 -14.71 11.97 2.07
CA LYS A 126 -14.00 12.39 3.28
C LYS A 126 -12.61 12.96 2.99
N LEU A 127 -11.96 12.48 1.93
CA LEU A 127 -10.69 13.02 1.43
C LEU A 127 -10.87 14.29 0.57
N GLY A 128 -12.11 14.67 0.26
CA GLY A 128 -12.44 15.76 -0.66
C GLY A 128 -12.01 15.46 -2.09
N PHE A 129 -12.02 14.19 -2.48
CA PHE A 129 -11.73 13.69 -3.83
C PHE A 129 -12.97 13.43 -4.67
N LEU A 130 -14.15 13.40 -4.04
CA LEU A 130 -15.44 13.29 -4.69
C LEU A 130 -16.42 14.21 -3.95
N ASP A 131 -17.32 14.85 -4.68
CA ASP A 131 -18.39 15.65 -4.06
C ASP A 131 -19.58 14.74 -3.74
N GLU A 132 -20.29 15.00 -2.65
CA GLU A 132 -21.47 14.21 -2.25
C GLU A 132 -22.57 14.19 -3.34
N GLU A 133 -22.66 15.24 -4.15
CA GLU A 133 -23.62 15.36 -5.24
C GLU A 133 -23.27 14.49 -6.46
N ASN A 134 -22.05 13.95 -6.52
CA ASN A 134 -21.49 13.20 -7.65
C ASN A 134 -21.36 11.69 -7.38
N VAL A 135 -22.06 11.16 -6.36
CA VAL A 135 -22.12 9.73 -6.00
C VAL A 135 -23.38 9.05 -6.51
#